data_AF-A0A958L8U0-F1
#
_entry.id   AF-A0A958L8U0-F1
#
_cell.length_a   1.000
_cell.length_b   1.000
_cell.length_c   1.000
_cell.angle_alpha   90.00
_cell.angle_beta   90.00
_cell.angle_gamma   90.00
#
_symmetry.space_group_name_H-M   'P 1'
#
loop_
_entity.id
_entity.type
_entity.pdbx_description
1 polymer ?
#
loop_
_entity_poly.entity_id
_entity_poly.type
_entity_poly.pdbx_seq_one_letter_code
_entity_poly.pdbx_strand_id
1 'polypeptide(L)'
;MKPIFSLILLLFYVTSDIAQSKDSKIYNHKNEISVGISDLPTTLIPSEIAFMEHFLLLQIFQQTLIRIDKSGRIVSDLATSWQISPDGKTITFNINSNAKFHNGNSVNSRDVAYSLSQHVWPSSKSVVSNYLKEHLVGADKVSEKQFIKGIKEISSKKLQIHLKKPYPPFMYILTMPSFTIIPENSNRDNLIGSGPYKIITKTKEKIIFL
;
A
#
# COMPACT_ATOMS: atom_id res chain seq x y z
N MET A 1 -62.84 -18.20 31.48
CA MET A 1 -63.19 -17.55 30.19
C MET A 1 -61.93 -16.88 29.64
N LYS A 2 -61.47 -17.29 28.44
CA LYS A 2 -60.62 -16.48 27.53
C LYS A 2 -61.56 -15.76 26.55
N PRO A 3 -61.14 -14.76 25.73
CA PRO A 3 -60.09 -13.73 25.84
C PRO A 3 -60.67 -12.32 25.57
N ILE A 4 -59.84 -11.26 25.56
CA ILE A 4 -59.86 -10.19 24.53
C ILE A 4 -58.44 -9.61 24.52
N PHE A 5 -57.70 -9.89 23.44
CA PHE A 5 -56.48 -9.19 23.08
C PHE A 5 -56.92 -7.88 22.42
N SER A 6 -56.63 -6.73 23.02
CA SER A 6 -56.82 -5.44 22.38
C SER A 6 -55.57 -5.14 21.55
N LEU A 7 -55.71 -5.23 20.24
CA LEU A 7 -54.70 -4.95 19.23
C LEU A 7 -54.53 -3.42 19.15
N ILE A 8 -53.50 -2.86 19.80
CA ILE A 8 -53.10 -1.46 19.59
C ILE A 8 -52.27 -1.40 18.31
N LEU A 9 -52.91 -0.98 17.22
CA LEU A 9 -52.26 -0.65 15.96
C LEU A 9 -51.56 0.72 16.12
N LEU A 10 -50.27 0.72 16.47
CA LEU A 10 -49.44 1.92 16.48
C LEU A 10 -49.00 2.23 15.04
N LEU A 11 -49.71 3.14 14.39
CA LEU A 11 -49.31 3.77 13.13
C LEU A 11 -48.08 4.65 13.39
N PHE A 12 -46.90 4.14 13.04
CA PHE A 12 -45.72 4.99 12.85
C PHE A 12 -45.93 5.83 11.59
N TYR A 13 -46.26 7.10 11.76
CA TYR A 13 -46.02 8.09 10.71
C TYR A 13 -44.52 8.22 10.51
N VAL A 14 -43.99 7.59 9.46
CA VAL A 14 -42.66 7.92 8.96
C VAL A 14 -42.82 9.26 8.24
N THR A 15 -42.60 10.37 8.95
CA THR A 15 -42.29 11.62 8.27
C THR A 15 -40.90 11.45 7.68
N SER A 16 -40.84 11.33 6.35
CA SER A 16 -39.57 11.43 5.63
C SER A 16 -39.03 12.84 5.84
N ASP A 17 -38.17 13.02 6.83
CA ASP A 17 -37.27 14.17 6.88
C ASP A 17 -36.28 14.01 5.73
N ILE A 18 -36.71 14.45 4.54
CA ILE A 18 -35.82 14.82 3.47
C ILE A 18 -35.12 16.08 3.98
N ALA A 19 -34.02 15.87 4.71
CA ALA A 19 -33.03 16.91 4.91
C ALA A 19 -32.48 17.28 3.53
N GLN A 20 -33.11 18.30 2.93
CA GLN A 20 -32.74 18.88 1.66
C GLN A 20 -31.33 19.45 1.83
N SER A 21 -30.33 18.72 1.32
CA SER A 21 -28.94 19.17 1.29
C SER A 21 -28.87 20.44 0.47
N LYS A 22 -28.68 21.58 1.15
CA LYS A 22 -28.40 22.86 0.51
C LYS A 22 -27.05 22.78 -0.21
N ASP A 23 -27.08 23.14 -1.49
CA ASP A 23 -25.96 23.49 -2.36
C ASP A 23 -24.88 22.41 -2.64
N SER A 24 -25.23 21.41 -3.46
CA SER A 24 -24.24 20.81 -4.35
C SER A 24 -24.02 21.74 -5.55
N LYS A 25 -23.10 22.70 -5.42
CA LYS A 25 -22.50 23.32 -6.61
C LYS A 25 -21.90 22.20 -7.45
N ILE A 26 -22.49 21.92 -8.60
CA ILE A 26 -21.90 21.04 -9.61
C ILE A 26 -20.68 21.77 -10.16
N TYR A 27 -19.52 21.54 -9.56
CA TYR A 27 -18.27 22.01 -10.13
C TYR A 27 -17.95 21.12 -11.33
N ASN A 28 -18.05 21.71 -12.53
CA ASN A 28 -17.71 21.04 -13.77
C ASN A 28 -16.18 20.97 -13.92
N HIS A 29 -15.53 20.17 -13.09
CA HIS A 29 -14.10 19.90 -13.16
C HIS A 29 -13.86 18.83 -14.24
N LYS A 30 -13.69 19.26 -15.51
CA LYS A 30 -13.51 18.37 -16.68
C LYS A 30 -12.40 17.31 -16.55
N ASN A 31 -11.52 17.38 -15.55
CA ASN A 31 -10.40 16.46 -15.32
C ASN A 31 -10.24 16.03 -13.84
N GLU A 32 -11.29 16.14 -13.01
CA GLU A 32 -11.23 15.70 -11.61
C GLU A 32 -12.04 14.41 -11.42
N ILE A 33 -11.49 13.49 -10.63
CA ILE A 33 -12.21 12.31 -10.16
C ILE A 33 -12.30 12.41 -8.64
N SER A 34 -13.52 12.54 -8.12
CA SER A 34 -13.78 12.47 -6.68
C SER A 34 -14.17 11.04 -6.32
N VAL A 35 -13.43 10.43 -5.39
CA VAL A 35 -13.70 9.07 -4.89
C VAL A 35 -14.07 9.18 -3.42
N GLY A 36 -15.27 8.70 -3.06
CA GLY A 36 -15.69 8.59 -1.67
C GLY A 36 -15.08 7.36 -1.00
N ILE A 37 -14.53 7.52 0.20
CA ILE A 37 -14.06 6.44 1.06
C ILE A 37 -14.63 6.61 2.48
N SER A 38 -14.75 5.51 3.23
CA SER A 38 -15.34 5.45 4.58
C SER A 38 -14.64 6.36 5.58
N ASP A 39 -13.30 6.33 5.54
CA ASP A 39 -12.41 7.14 6.34
C ASP A 39 -11.07 7.36 5.62
N LEU A 40 -10.26 8.29 6.12
CA LEU A 40 -8.91 8.53 5.61
C LEU A 40 -7.89 7.77 6.44
N PRO A 41 -6.87 7.15 5.82
CA PRO A 41 -5.79 6.56 6.59
C PRO A 41 -4.99 7.66 7.30
N THR A 42 -4.61 7.37 8.54
CA THR A 42 -3.78 8.29 9.34
C THR A 42 -2.41 8.53 8.70
N THR A 43 -1.90 7.58 7.92
CA THR A 43 -0.60 7.62 7.23
C THR A 43 -0.67 6.93 5.86
N LEU A 44 0.31 7.18 5.00
CA LEU A 44 0.54 6.40 3.77
C LEU A 44 1.87 5.62 3.84
N ILE A 45 2.33 5.31 5.04
CA ILE A 45 3.41 4.35 5.26
C ILE A 45 2.84 2.93 5.05
N PRO A 46 3.35 2.14 4.08
CA PRO A 46 2.73 0.87 3.70
C PRO A 46 2.64 -0.17 4.82
N SER A 47 3.61 -0.18 5.73
CA SER A 47 3.63 -1.11 6.88
C SER A 47 2.62 -0.78 7.97
N GLU A 48 2.00 0.40 7.92
CA GLU A 48 1.06 0.89 8.92
C GLU A 48 -0.40 0.91 8.42
N ILE A 49 -0.64 0.54 7.15
CA ILE A 49 -2.00 0.45 6.59
C ILE A 49 -2.53 -0.98 6.74
N ALA A 50 -3.70 -1.09 7.39
CA ALA A 50 -4.36 -2.36 7.64
C ALA A 50 -5.62 -2.59 6.78
N PHE A 51 -6.29 -1.53 6.34
CA PHE A 51 -7.57 -1.62 5.62
C PHE A 51 -7.36 -1.58 4.10
N MET A 52 -8.00 -2.52 3.39
CA MET A 52 -7.83 -2.68 1.94
C MET A 52 -8.39 -1.49 1.16
N GLU A 53 -9.41 -0.80 1.65
CA GLU A 53 -9.94 0.41 0.98
C GLU A 53 -8.89 1.53 0.85
N HIS A 54 -7.91 1.58 1.74
CA HIS A 54 -6.81 2.55 1.69
C HIS A 54 -5.72 2.19 0.68
N PHE A 55 -5.74 0.97 0.13
CA PHE A 55 -4.72 0.52 -0.82
C PHE A 55 -4.79 1.27 -2.16
N LEU A 56 -5.96 1.78 -2.55
CA LEU A 56 -6.09 2.64 -3.73
C LEU A 56 -5.18 3.87 -3.60
N LEU A 57 -5.12 4.48 -2.41
CA LEU A 57 -4.29 5.65 -2.14
C LEU A 57 -2.80 5.33 -2.27
N LEU A 58 -2.36 4.15 -1.80
CA LEU A 58 -0.99 3.70 -1.98
C LEU A 58 -0.65 3.49 -3.46
N GLN A 59 -1.54 2.86 -4.24
CA GLN A 59 -1.30 2.56 -5.66
C GLN A 59 -1.14 3.82 -6.53
N ILE A 60 -1.86 4.89 -6.23
CA ILE A 60 -1.75 6.16 -6.99
C ILE A 60 -0.56 7.01 -6.52
N PHE A 61 -0.19 6.90 -5.25
CA PHE A 61 0.84 7.72 -4.61
C PHE A 61 2.25 7.12 -4.69
N GLN A 62 2.36 5.80 -4.67
CA GLN A 62 3.63 5.07 -4.58
C GLN A 62 3.66 3.93 -5.60
N GLN A 63 4.88 3.48 -5.92
CA GLN A 63 5.11 2.37 -6.83
C GLN A 63 5.70 1.16 -6.10
N THR A 64 5.49 0.00 -6.68
CA THR A 64 6.09 -1.29 -6.29
C THR A 64 7.32 -1.58 -7.14
N LEU A 65 8.06 -2.66 -6.87
CA LEU A 65 9.09 -3.12 -7.81
C LEU A 65 8.49 -3.61 -9.13
N ILE A 66 7.36 -4.31 -9.04
CA ILE A 66 6.64 -4.96 -10.11
C ILE A 66 5.16 -4.86 -9.82
N ARG A 67 4.34 -4.75 -10.85
CA ARG A 67 2.88 -4.60 -10.71
C ARG A 67 2.14 -5.58 -11.60
N ILE A 68 0.84 -5.69 -11.40
CA ILE A 68 -0.04 -6.45 -12.27
C ILE A 68 -0.61 -5.53 -13.36
N ASP A 69 -0.61 -5.99 -14.62
CA ASP A 69 -1.29 -5.31 -15.73
C ASP A 69 -2.78 -5.67 -15.80
N LYS A 70 -3.52 -5.05 -16.73
CA LYS A 70 -4.96 -5.32 -16.92
C LYS A 70 -5.27 -6.77 -17.31
N SER A 71 -4.28 -7.53 -17.74
CA SER A 71 -4.38 -8.94 -18.12
C SER A 71 -3.97 -9.89 -16.99
N GLY A 72 -3.70 -9.37 -15.79
CA GLY A 72 -3.28 -10.20 -14.64
C GLY A 72 -1.80 -10.58 -14.66
N ARG A 73 -1.00 -10.04 -15.59
CA ARG A 73 0.42 -10.41 -15.74
C ARG A 73 1.31 -9.50 -14.90
N ILE A 74 2.36 -10.09 -14.34
CA ILE A 74 3.40 -9.32 -13.66
C ILE A 74 4.23 -8.56 -14.71
N VAL A 75 4.31 -7.25 -14.54
CA VAL A 75 5.06 -6.33 -15.40
C VAL A 75 5.94 -5.40 -14.56
N SER A 76 6.91 -4.75 -15.21
CA SER A 76 7.78 -3.76 -14.59
C SER A 76 7.02 -2.57 -13.98
N ASP A 77 7.55 -2.10 -12.85
CA ASP A 77 7.18 -0.84 -12.21
C ASP A 77 8.48 -0.09 -11.88
N LEU A 78 8.94 -0.04 -10.60
CA LEU A 78 10.27 0.50 -10.27
C LEU A 78 11.43 -0.37 -10.77
N ALA A 79 11.22 -1.67 -10.97
CA ALA A 79 12.22 -2.57 -11.53
C ALA A 79 12.09 -2.70 -13.06
N THR A 80 13.20 -2.67 -13.77
CA THR A 80 13.27 -2.89 -15.23
C THR A 80 13.28 -4.37 -15.59
N SER A 81 13.76 -5.23 -14.69
CA SER A 81 13.79 -6.68 -14.88
C SER A 81 13.99 -7.41 -13.56
N TRP A 82 13.68 -8.71 -13.58
CA TRP A 82 13.98 -9.63 -12.50
C TRP A 82 14.40 -11.00 -13.02
N GLN A 83 15.13 -11.75 -12.20
CA GLN A 83 15.58 -13.11 -12.49
C GLN A 83 15.35 -13.98 -11.26
N ILE A 84 14.81 -15.18 -11.46
CA ILE A 84 14.65 -16.18 -10.40
C ILE A 84 15.73 -17.24 -10.59
N SER A 85 16.46 -17.58 -9.53
CA SER A 85 17.49 -18.62 -9.58
C SER A 85 16.90 -19.99 -9.92
N PRO A 86 17.71 -20.94 -10.44
CA PRO A 86 17.23 -22.28 -10.79
C PRO A 86 16.60 -23.06 -9.63
N ASP A 87 17.05 -22.81 -8.40
CA ASP A 87 16.49 -23.41 -7.19
C ASP A 87 15.21 -22.70 -6.70
N GLY A 88 14.77 -21.62 -7.36
CA GLY A 88 13.57 -20.87 -7.02
C GLY A 88 13.63 -20.04 -5.74
N LYS A 89 14.81 -19.90 -5.11
CA LYS A 89 14.96 -19.26 -3.79
C LYS A 89 15.50 -17.83 -3.84
N THR A 90 16.11 -17.42 -4.93
CA THR A 90 16.69 -16.07 -5.05
C THR A 90 16.02 -15.31 -6.18
N ILE A 91 15.46 -14.16 -5.86
CA ILE A 91 14.88 -13.23 -6.82
C ILE A 91 15.80 -12.02 -6.92
N THR A 92 16.41 -11.80 -8.08
CA THR A 92 17.30 -10.66 -8.35
C THR A 92 16.53 -9.60 -9.11
N PHE A 93 16.44 -8.38 -8.60
CA PHE A 93 15.82 -7.23 -9.27
C PHE A 93 16.86 -6.23 -9.75
N ASN A 94 16.65 -5.69 -10.95
CA ASN A 94 17.33 -4.49 -11.44
C ASN A 94 16.37 -3.30 -11.35
N ILE A 95 16.73 -2.28 -10.58
CA ILE A 95 15.93 -1.06 -10.39
C ILE A 95 16.19 -0.11 -11.55
N ASN A 96 15.14 0.54 -12.05
CA ASN A 96 15.26 1.57 -13.06
C ASN A 96 16.19 2.71 -12.59
N SER A 97 17.29 2.94 -13.32
CA SER A 97 18.24 4.02 -13.00
C SER A 97 17.59 5.41 -12.99
N ASN A 98 16.53 5.60 -13.79
CA ASN A 98 15.80 6.85 -13.89
C ASN A 98 14.62 6.96 -12.89
N ALA A 99 14.35 5.93 -12.09
CA ALA A 99 13.29 6.00 -11.09
C ALA A 99 13.61 7.07 -10.04
N LYS A 100 12.62 7.93 -9.78
CA LYS A 100 12.70 9.03 -8.82
C LYS A 100 11.47 9.08 -7.95
N PHE A 101 11.68 9.47 -6.71
CA PHE A 101 10.60 9.90 -5.83
C PHE A 101 10.12 11.30 -6.21
N HIS A 102 8.97 11.70 -5.68
CA HIS A 102 8.35 13.00 -5.93
C HIS A 102 9.20 14.20 -5.54
N ASN A 103 10.13 14.02 -4.60
CA ASN A 103 11.11 15.01 -4.17
C ASN A 103 12.37 15.07 -5.07
N GLY A 104 12.44 14.26 -6.12
CA GLY A 104 13.54 14.22 -7.08
C GLY A 104 14.67 13.25 -6.73
N ASN A 105 14.71 12.70 -5.50
CA ASN A 105 15.71 11.71 -5.11
C ASN A 105 15.56 10.42 -5.92
N SER A 106 16.69 9.76 -6.20
CA SER A 106 16.68 8.51 -6.95
C SER A 106 16.28 7.33 -6.07
N VAL A 107 15.38 6.49 -6.58
CA VAL A 107 14.97 5.25 -5.91
C VAL A 107 16.11 4.24 -5.99
N ASN A 108 16.50 3.62 -4.88
CA ASN A 108 17.62 2.68 -4.83
C ASN A 108 17.31 1.42 -3.99
N SER A 109 18.26 0.48 -3.96
CA SER A 109 18.13 -0.80 -3.26
C SER A 109 17.91 -0.66 -1.75
N ARG A 110 18.43 0.39 -1.12
CA ARG A 110 18.24 0.64 0.32
C ARG A 110 16.80 1.03 0.61
N ASP A 111 16.17 1.83 -0.26
CA ASP A 111 14.76 2.20 -0.12
C ASP A 111 13.87 0.95 -0.17
N VAL A 112 14.21 -0.01 -1.04
CA VAL A 112 13.53 -1.30 -1.13
C VAL A 112 13.73 -2.13 0.14
N ALA A 113 14.98 -2.27 0.59
CA ALA A 113 15.30 -3.01 1.81
C ALA A 113 14.61 -2.41 3.03
N TYR A 114 14.62 -1.09 3.16
CA TYR A 114 13.92 -0.33 4.18
C TYR A 114 12.40 -0.60 4.14
N SER A 115 11.78 -0.40 2.97
CA SER A 115 10.33 -0.53 2.77
C SER A 115 9.82 -1.94 3.07
N LEU A 116 10.58 -2.97 2.75
CA LEU A 116 10.21 -4.35 3.06
C LEU A 116 10.47 -4.71 4.53
N SER A 117 11.51 -4.15 5.14
CA SER A 117 11.91 -4.51 6.50
C SER A 117 11.04 -3.87 7.58
N GLN A 118 10.46 -2.70 7.32
CA GLN A 118 9.51 -2.07 8.25
C GLN A 118 8.29 -2.94 8.59
N HIS A 119 7.93 -3.89 7.71
CA HIS A 119 6.83 -4.82 7.98
C HIS A 119 7.17 -5.85 9.07
N VAL A 120 8.44 -6.04 9.40
CA VAL A 120 8.88 -7.07 10.36
C VAL A 120 9.70 -6.51 11.52
N TRP A 121 9.88 -5.19 11.60
CA TRP A 121 10.46 -4.57 12.78
C TRP A 121 9.66 -4.91 14.06
N PRO A 122 10.29 -4.92 15.23
CA PRO A 122 9.63 -5.21 16.50
C PRO A 122 8.41 -4.31 16.77
N SER A 123 8.47 -3.04 16.35
CA SER A 123 7.37 -2.08 16.49
C SER A 123 6.22 -2.26 15.48
N SER A 124 6.42 -3.07 14.44
CA SER A 124 5.51 -3.16 13.29
C SER A 124 4.20 -3.84 13.64
N LYS A 125 3.10 -3.23 13.21
CA LYS A 125 1.74 -3.80 13.23
C LYS A 125 1.27 -4.26 11.85
N SER A 126 2.20 -4.38 10.92
CA SER A 126 1.93 -4.74 9.53
C SER A 126 1.15 -6.06 9.42
N VAL A 127 0.04 -6.01 8.68
CA VAL A 127 -0.80 -7.19 8.39
C VAL A 127 -0.07 -8.25 7.56
N VAL A 128 1.03 -7.88 6.87
CA VAL A 128 1.86 -8.80 6.09
C VAL A 128 3.11 -9.28 6.84
N SER A 129 3.28 -8.93 8.12
CA SER A 129 4.48 -9.25 8.91
C SER A 129 4.75 -10.76 8.98
N ASN A 130 3.74 -11.54 9.37
CA ASN A 130 3.87 -12.99 9.52
C ASN A 130 4.20 -13.67 8.19
N TYR A 131 3.59 -13.19 7.11
CA TYR A 131 3.85 -13.70 5.77
C TYR A 131 5.33 -13.50 5.37
N LEU A 132 5.90 -12.31 5.59
CA LEU A 132 7.32 -12.06 5.33
C LEU A 132 8.23 -12.89 6.23
N LYS A 133 7.90 -13.01 7.53
CA LYS A 133 8.64 -13.83 8.50
C LYS A 133 8.68 -15.31 8.11
N GLU A 134 7.61 -15.84 7.54
CA GLU A 134 7.55 -17.21 7.07
C GLU A 134 8.41 -17.44 5.82
N HIS A 135 8.42 -16.48 4.89
CA HIS A 135 8.97 -16.71 3.55
C HIS A 135 10.38 -16.20 3.33
N LEU A 136 10.82 -15.14 4.03
CA LEU A 136 12.13 -14.51 3.80
C LEU A 136 13.20 -14.96 4.80
N VAL A 137 14.42 -15.20 4.31
CA VAL A 137 15.56 -15.57 5.15
C VAL A 137 15.85 -14.45 6.17
N GLY A 138 15.78 -14.78 7.46
CA GLY A 138 16.11 -13.87 8.56
C GLY A 138 15.06 -12.79 8.86
N ALA A 139 13.88 -12.82 8.25
CA ALA A 139 12.81 -11.85 8.54
C ALA A 139 12.19 -12.04 9.94
N ASP A 140 12.34 -13.21 10.56
CA ASP A 140 11.89 -13.52 11.93
C ASP A 140 12.76 -12.88 13.03
N LYS A 141 13.95 -12.36 12.68
CA LYS A 141 14.94 -11.83 13.63
C LYS A 141 15.52 -10.52 13.12
N VAL A 142 14.67 -9.50 12.95
CA VAL A 142 15.06 -8.16 12.51
C VAL A 142 14.93 -7.20 13.69
N SER A 143 16.00 -6.47 13.99
CA SER A 143 15.96 -5.38 14.97
C SER A 143 15.32 -4.13 14.38
N GLU A 144 14.90 -3.20 15.24
CA GLU A 144 14.31 -1.94 14.81
C GLU A 144 15.23 -1.19 13.84
N LYS A 145 14.66 -0.65 12.74
CA LYS A 145 15.38 0.06 11.67
C LYS A 145 16.51 -0.73 10.99
N GLN A 146 16.58 -2.05 11.18
CA GLN A 146 17.52 -2.91 10.45
C GLN A 146 16.85 -3.58 9.26
N PHE A 147 17.67 -4.04 8.31
CA PHE A 147 17.17 -4.73 7.12
C PHE A 147 17.03 -6.23 7.34
N ILE A 148 16.04 -6.82 6.69
CA ILE A 148 15.88 -8.27 6.60
C ILE A 148 17.15 -8.86 5.97
N LYS A 149 17.81 -9.80 6.66
CA LYS A 149 19.08 -10.40 6.21
C LYS A 149 19.00 -11.00 4.80
N GLY A 150 17.85 -11.56 4.42
CA GLY A 150 17.57 -12.14 3.12
C GLY A 150 17.41 -11.12 2.00
N ILE A 151 17.29 -9.82 2.30
CA ILE A 151 17.37 -8.76 1.30
C ILE A 151 18.83 -8.33 1.23
N LYS A 152 19.46 -8.56 0.08
CA LYS A 152 20.86 -8.21 -0.19
C LYS A 152 20.94 -7.11 -1.21
N GLU A 153 21.48 -5.98 -0.81
CA GLU A 153 21.76 -4.86 -1.69
C GLU A 153 23.08 -5.13 -2.42
N ILE A 154 23.01 -5.55 -3.69
CA ILE A 154 24.20 -5.87 -4.50
C ILE A 154 24.85 -4.60 -5.03
N SER A 155 24.02 -3.61 -5.38
CA SER A 155 24.42 -2.24 -5.71
C SER A 155 23.21 -1.31 -5.53
N SER A 156 23.40 0.00 -5.66
CA SER A 156 22.31 0.99 -5.62
C SER A 156 21.11 0.64 -6.52
N LYS A 157 21.33 -0.03 -7.66
CA LYS A 157 20.27 -0.38 -8.62
C LYS A 157 20.04 -1.89 -8.76
N LYS A 158 20.56 -2.70 -7.85
CA LYS A 158 20.42 -4.16 -7.91
C LYS A 158 20.29 -4.74 -6.51
N LEU A 159 19.25 -5.51 -6.28
CA LEU A 159 19.07 -6.24 -5.03
C LEU A 159 18.68 -7.70 -5.28
N GLN A 160 18.85 -8.52 -4.24
CA GLN A 160 18.39 -9.89 -4.18
C GLN A 160 17.47 -10.09 -2.99
N ILE A 161 16.39 -10.82 -3.19
CA ILE A 161 15.50 -11.30 -2.13
C ILE A 161 15.66 -12.81 -2.03
N HIS A 162 16.02 -13.29 -0.85
CA HIS A 162 16.25 -14.71 -0.56
C HIS A 162 15.06 -15.29 0.22
N LEU A 163 14.40 -16.26 -0.40
CA LEU A 163 13.32 -17.04 0.17
C LEU A 163 13.87 -18.22 0.97
N LYS A 164 13.18 -18.62 2.04
CA LYS A 164 13.55 -19.82 2.83
C LYS A 164 13.37 -21.11 2.02
N LYS A 165 12.38 -21.13 1.13
CA LYS A 165 12.04 -22.25 0.23
C LYS A 165 11.51 -21.69 -1.11
N PRO A 166 11.51 -22.48 -2.20
CA PRO A 166 10.94 -22.04 -3.46
C PRO A 166 9.46 -21.71 -3.27
N TYR A 167 9.04 -20.51 -3.67
CA TYR A 167 7.65 -20.07 -3.50
C TYR A 167 7.21 -19.09 -4.61
N PRO A 168 6.79 -19.59 -5.77
CA PRO A 168 6.37 -18.76 -6.90
C PRO A 168 5.31 -17.69 -6.59
N PRO A 169 4.30 -17.93 -5.72
CA PRO A 169 3.31 -16.90 -5.38
C PRO A 169 3.91 -15.62 -4.77
N PHE A 170 5.14 -15.68 -4.24
CA PHE A 170 5.82 -14.50 -3.69
C PHE A 170 5.89 -13.33 -4.68
N MET A 171 6.06 -13.62 -5.97
CA MET A 171 6.12 -12.58 -7.01
C MET A 171 4.82 -11.79 -7.11
N TYR A 172 3.66 -12.44 -6.96
CA TYR A 172 2.36 -11.74 -6.94
C TYR A 172 2.19 -10.92 -5.67
N ILE A 173 2.68 -11.41 -4.53
CA ILE A 173 2.61 -10.64 -3.28
C ILE A 173 3.41 -9.35 -3.35
N LEU A 174 4.58 -9.35 -4.02
CA LEU A 174 5.37 -8.13 -4.25
C LEU A 174 4.66 -7.06 -5.11
N THR A 175 3.53 -7.40 -5.75
CA THR A 175 2.70 -6.45 -6.50
C THR A 175 1.63 -5.78 -5.65
N MET A 176 1.43 -6.25 -4.42
CA MET A 176 0.39 -5.71 -3.55
C MET A 176 0.77 -4.32 -3.03
N PRO A 177 -0.22 -3.43 -2.77
CA PRO A 177 0.04 -2.06 -2.34
C PRO A 177 0.78 -1.96 -0.99
N SER A 178 0.66 -2.95 -0.11
CA SER A 178 1.48 -3.02 1.10
C SER A 178 2.98 -3.08 0.82
N PHE A 179 3.42 -3.44 -0.39
CA PHE A 179 4.81 -3.60 -0.79
C PHE A 179 5.32 -2.43 -1.68
N THR A 180 4.64 -1.30 -1.66
CA THR A 180 5.13 -0.08 -2.30
C THR A 180 6.42 0.40 -1.63
N ILE A 181 7.25 1.09 -2.41
CA ILE A 181 8.58 1.54 -2.01
C ILE A 181 8.53 3.02 -1.63
N ILE A 182 9.02 3.31 -0.43
CA ILE A 182 9.17 4.65 0.13
C ILE A 182 10.65 4.95 0.41
N PRO A 183 11.06 6.23 0.48
CA PRO A 183 12.44 6.58 0.82
C PRO A 183 12.88 6.01 2.18
N GLU A 184 14.14 5.63 2.30
CA GLU A 184 14.75 5.32 3.60
C GLU A 184 14.54 6.48 4.59
N ASN A 185 14.19 6.15 5.84
CA ASN A 185 13.86 7.10 6.91
C ASN A 185 12.58 7.93 6.71
N SER A 186 11.67 7.47 5.84
CA SER A 186 10.32 8.04 5.75
C SER A 186 9.61 8.03 7.11
N ASN A 187 8.82 9.07 7.35
CA ASN A 187 8.01 9.22 8.56
C ASN A 187 6.63 9.81 8.20
N ARG A 188 5.74 9.90 9.20
CA ARG A 188 4.35 10.33 9.01
C ARG A 188 4.20 11.81 8.60
N ASP A 189 5.20 12.63 8.91
CA ASP A 189 5.14 14.08 8.71
C ASP A 189 5.53 14.48 7.28
N ASN A 190 6.37 13.68 6.63
CA ASN A 190 6.83 13.93 5.27
C ASN A 190 6.68 12.68 4.39
N LEU A 191 5.45 12.47 3.91
CA LEU A 191 5.13 11.38 3.00
C LEU A 191 5.65 11.71 1.60
N ILE A 192 6.54 10.86 1.09
CA ILE A 192 7.13 10.99 -0.25
C ILE A 192 6.79 9.75 -1.05
N GLY A 193 6.15 9.96 -2.20
CA GLY A 193 5.76 8.91 -3.12
C GLY A 193 6.68 8.79 -4.33
N SER A 194 6.41 7.79 -5.15
CA SER A 194 7.02 7.56 -6.47
C SER A 194 5.96 7.38 -7.56
N GLY A 195 4.68 7.30 -7.17
CA GLY A 195 3.55 7.02 -8.05
C GLY A 195 3.22 8.15 -9.02
N PRO A 196 2.25 7.92 -9.90
CA PRO A 196 1.84 8.91 -10.90
C PRO A 196 1.27 10.20 -10.30
N TYR A 197 0.77 10.17 -9.06
CA TYR A 197 0.17 11.34 -8.41
C TYR A 197 0.87 11.72 -7.10
N LYS A 198 1.01 13.03 -6.85
CA LYS A 198 1.59 13.63 -5.65
C LYS A 198 0.50 14.19 -4.74
N ILE A 199 0.70 14.13 -3.43
CA ILE A 199 -0.19 14.81 -2.48
C ILE A 199 0.03 16.32 -2.58
N ILE A 200 -1.03 17.08 -2.83
CA ILE A 200 -1.01 18.55 -2.71
C ILE A 200 -1.58 18.98 -1.36
N THR A 201 -2.63 18.31 -0.90
CA THR A 201 -3.34 18.71 0.32
C THR A 201 -3.82 17.46 1.05
N LYS A 202 -3.61 17.43 2.37
CA LYS A 202 -4.19 16.43 3.27
C LYS A 202 -4.83 17.16 4.45
N THR A 203 -6.15 17.03 4.58
CA THR A 203 -6.90 17.47 5.76
C THR A 203 -7.45 16.24 6.48
N LYS A 204 -8.24 16.45 7.55
CA LYS A 204 -9.00 15.37 8.20
C LYS A 204 -10.13 14.81 7.32
N GLU A 205 -10.54 15.55 6.29
CA GLU A 205 -11.74 15.25 5.49
C GLU A 205 -11.42 14.80 4.06
N LYS A 206 -10.30 15.25 3.49
CA LYS A 206 -9.90 14.88 2.13
C LYS A 206 -8.38 14.82 1.93
N ILE A 207 -7.98 14.05 0.93
CA ILE A 207 -6.63 14.08 0.36
C ILE A 207 -6.77 14.44 -1.12
N ILE A 208 -6.01 15.43 -1.57
CA ILE A 208 -5.97 15.89 -2.95
C ILE A 208 -4.65 15.47 -3.57
N PHE A 209 -4.75 14.81 -4.72
CA PHE A 209 -3.63 14.32 -5.51
C PHE A 209 -3.54 15.05 -6.86
N LEU A 210 -2.33 15.22 -7.40
CA LEU A 210 -2.05 15.75 -8.75
C LEU A 210 -1.02 14.90 -9.48
#